data_AF-Q48IA6-F1
#
_entry.id   AF-Q48IA6-F1
#
_cell.length_a   1.000
_cell.length_b   1.000
_cell.length_c   1.000
_cell.angle_alpha   90.00
_cell.angle_beta   90.00
_cell.angle_gamma   90.00
#
_symmetry.space_group_name_H-M   'P 1'
#
loop_
_entity.id
_entity.type
_entity.pdbx_description
1 polymer ?
#
loop_
_entity_poly.entity_id
_entity_poly.type
_entity_poly.pdbx_seq_one_letter_code
_entity_poly.pdbx_strand_id
1 'polypeptide(L)'
;MRFLLSFDDGPSASTFYNPSITVLDSLADNPLQPNIKAVFFVQTGATGAGNSDQGRAIMHRQHAEGHLLGFHTATPHHTNHRSLTDEELEQSLTQGCAIIASITGVPTTLLRPPFWNYDKRTFSAYQRHDLHVLLTDLSANDGKIWGYNFSLRRRSNMVSQLSQVRERIAAGELPAVDGVIPVVVTFHDLNRYTARHAREYLQILVDSAHQTGVRLADKPFYDDSAQLQRAALARTVKDAGQPVRLPGAWNWIWDHNAH
;
A
#
# COMPACT_ATOMS: atom_id res chain seq x y z
N MET A 1 -11.12 11.00 10.60
CA MET A 1 -10.32 10.28 9.57
C MET A 1 -10.62 8.79 9.64
N ARG A 2 -10.28 8.05 8.59
CA ARG A 2 -10.33 6.58 8.54
C ARG A 2 -9.04 6.06 7.92
N PHE A 3 -8.46 5.00 8.48
CA PHE A 3 -7.25 4.39 7.96
C PHE A 3 -7.54 3.57 6.71
N LEU A 4 -6.82 3.86 5.64
CA LEU A 4 -6.76 3.07 4.41
C LEU A 4 -5.51 2.21 4.47
N LEU A 5 -5.68 0.92 4.74
CA LEU A 5 -4.56 -0.01 4.84
C LEU A 5 -4.10 -0.44 3.45
N SER A 6 -2.79 -0.47 3.25
CA SER A 6 -2.16 -0.98 2.05
C SER A 6 -0.94 -1.83 2.35
N PHE A 7 -0.68 -2.83 1.51
CA PHE A 7 0.42 -3.76 1.64
C PHE A 7 1.19 -3.86 0.33
N ASP A 8 2.52 -3.72 0.42
CA ASP A 8 3.42 -3.78 -0.73
C ASP A 8 4.19 -5.12 -0.74
N ASP A 9 4.71 -5.46 -1.92
CA ASP A 9 5.60 -6.58 -2.27
C ASP A 9 4.99 -7.96 -2.43
N GLY A 10 3.85 -8.23 -1.80
CA GLY A 10 3.23 -9.54 -1.81
C GLY A 10 2.60 -9.97 -3.14
N PRO A 11 1.89 -11.10 -3.10
CA PRO A 11 1.81 -12.03 -1.96
C PRO A 11 3.07 -12.90 -1.84
N SER A 12 3.33 -13.54 -0.70
CA SER A 12 4.45 -14.48 -0.55
C SER A 12 4.21 -15.79 -1.29
N ALA A 13 5.20 -16.27 -2.05
CA ALA A 13 5.16 -17.60 -2.67
C ALA A 13 5.43 -18.77 -1.69
N SER A 14 5.72 -18.49 -0.42
CA SER A 14 6.09 -19.54 0.55
C SER A 14 4.89 -20.41 0.92
N THR A 15 5.04 -21.73 0.87
CA THR A 15 4.00 -22.68 1.33
C THR A 15 4.05 -22.96 2.84
N PHE A 16 5.05 -22.44 3.55
CA PHE A 16 5.28 -22.68 4.98
C PHE A 16 5.23 -21.39 5.79
N TYR A 17 4.26 -21.29 6.71
CA TYR A 17 3.95 -20.08 7.50
C TYR A 17 3.92 -18.84 6.61
N ASN A 18 2.97 -18.82 5.67
CA ASN A 18 2.88 -17.76 4.67
C ASN A 18 2.44 -16.43 5.32
N PRO A 19 3.26 -15.37 5.27
CA PRO A 19 2.96 -14.12 5.94
C PRO A 19 1.77 -13.38 5.32
N SER A 20 1.59 -13.42 3.99
CA SER A 20 0.44 -12.79 3.31
C SER A 20 -0.88 -13.44 3.74
N ILE A 21 -0.90 -14.76 3.94
CA ILE A 21 -2.08 -15.45 4.49
C ILE A 21 -2.36 -14.99 5.92
N THR A 22 -1.34 -14.90 6.78
CA THR A 22 -1.51 -14.43 8.16
C THR A 22 -2.01 -12.98 8.23
N VAL A 23 -1.60 -12.12 7.29
CA VAL A 23 -2.15 -10.77 7.14
C VAL A 23 -3.63 -10.83 6.80
N LEU A 24 -4.03 -11.61 5.79
CA LEU A 24 -5.44 -11.77 5.42
C LEU A 24 -6.29 -12.25 6.60
N ASP A 25 -5.84 -13.29 7.30
CA ASP A 25 -6.55 -13.83 8.47
C ASP A 25 -6.70 -12.77 9.58
N SER A 26 -5.70 -11.91 9.76
CA SER A 26 -5.75 -10.81 10.73
C SER A 26 -6.67 -9.66 10.32
N LEU A 27 -6.80 -9.38 9.03
CA LEU A 27 -7.74 -8.37 8.52
C LEU A 27 -9.18 -8.88 8.58
N ALA A 28 -9.40 -10.16 8.28
CA ALA A 28 -10.69 -10.82 8.37
C ALA A 28 -11.19 -10.88 9.83
N ASP A 29 -10.32 -11.26 10.77
CA ASP A 29 -10.64 -11.41 12.18
C ASP A 29 -9.60 -10.76 13.11
N ASN A 30 -10.05 -9.75 13.85
CA ASN A 30 -9.30 -9.06 14.90
C ASN A 30 -10.28 -8.37 15.88
N PRO A 31 -9.84 -8.04 17.10
CA PRO A 31 -10.72 -7.48 18.12
C PRO A 31 -11.12 -6.01 17.93
N LEU A 32 -10.54 -5.29 16.95
CA LEU A 32 -10.82 -3.86 16.73
C LEU A 32 -11.95 -3.63 15.75
N GLN A 33 -11.88 -4.29 14.59
CA GLN A 33 -12.88 -4.22 13.55
C GLN A 33 -12.74 -5.48 12.69
N PRO A 34 -13.75 -6.36 12.62
CA PRO A 34 -13.69 -7.51 11.73
C PRO A 34 -13.83 -7.07 10.27
N ASN A 35 -13.44 -7.96 9.36
CA ASN A 35 -13.68 -7.82 7.92
C ASN A 35 -13.07 -6.55 7.29
N ILE A 36 -11.86 -6.17 7.73
CA ILE A 36 -11.16 -5.00 7.20
C ILE A 36 -10.76 -5.25 5.75
N LYS A 37 -11.03 -4.30 4.86
CA LYS A 37 -10.57 -4.28 3.47
C LYS A 37 -9.31 -3.43 3.34
N ALA A 38 -8.45 -3.82 2.41
CA ALA A 38 -7.14 -3.22 2.18
C ALA A 38 -6.80 -3.22 0.69
N VAL A 39 -5.77 -2.46 0.32
CA VAL A 39 -5.19 -2.47 -1.03
C VAL A 39 -3.89 -3.26 -1.01
N PHE A 40 -3.76 -4.29 -1.83
CA PHE A 40 -2.52 -5.04 -2.00
C PHE A 40 -1.85 -4.64 -3.31
N PHE A 41 -0.66 -4.03 -3.22
CA PHE A 41 0.18 -3.71 -4.37
C PHE A 41 1.06 -4.92 -4.67
N VAL A 42 0.63 -5.71 -5.65
CA VAL A 42 1.18 -7.05 -5.89
C VAL A 42 2.31 -7.05 -6.93
N GLN A 43 3.37 -7.82 -6.65
CA GLN A 43 4.44 -8.08 -7.60
C GLN A 43 4.05 -9.29 -8.46
N THR A 44 3.61 -9.02 -9.68
CA THR A 44 3.04 -10.05 -10.57
C THR A 44 4.09 -10.88 -11.30
N GLY A 45 5.32 -10.39 -11.45
CA GLY A 45 6.40 -11.05 -12.19
C GLY A 45 7.45 -11.76 -11.33
N ALA A 46 7.49 -11.46 -10.04
CA ALA A 46 8.48 -12.03 -9.12
C ALA A 46 8.09 -13.45 -8.67
N THR A 47 9.00 -14.42 -8.85
CA THR A 47 8.77 -15.84 -8.52
C THR A 47 8.65 -16.10 -7.02
N GLY A 48 9.30 -15.28 -6.20
CA GLY A 48 9.10 -15.25 -4.76
C GLY A 48 7.77 -14.62 -4.31
N ALA A 49 6.97 -14.14 -5.27
CA ALA A 49 5.71 -13.49 -5.04
C ALA A 49 4.60 -13.97 -5.99
N GLY A 50 3.91 -13.05 -6.69
CA GLY A 50 2.75 -13.34 -7.51
C GLY A 50 3.03 -14.25 -8.70
N ASN A 51 4.27 -14.34 -9.21
CA ASN A 51 4.62 -15.25 -10.31
C ASN A 51 4.90 -16.68 -9.83
N SER A 52 3.96 -17.24 -9.07
CA SER A 52 3.96 -18.60 -8.57
C SER A 52 2.53 -19.08 -8.36
N ASP A 53 2.28 -20.40 -8.39
CA ASP A 53 0.93 -20.94 -8.18
C ASP A 53 0.36 -20.52 -6.81
N GLN A 54 1.19 -20.57 -5.76
CA GLN A 54 0.81 -20.12 -4.42
C GLN A 54 0.50 -18.62 -4.39
N GLY A 55 1.33 -17.80 -5.04
CA GLY A 55 1.12 -16.36 -5.14
C GLY A 55 -0.18 -16.02 -5.87
N ARG A 56 -0.45 -16.68 -7.01
CA ARG A 56 -1.72 -16.52 -7.75
C ARG A 56 -2.93 -16.95 -6.92
N ALA A 57 -2.83 -18.07 -6.21
CA ALA A 57 -3.90 -18.51 -5.31
C ALA A 57 -4.21 -17.47 -4.22
N ILE A 58 -3.18 -16.83 -3.65
CA ILE A 58 -3.36 -15.77 -2.65
C ILE A 58 -3.95 -14.51 -3.28
N MET A 59 -3.57 -14.14 -4.50
CA MET A 59 -4.20 -13.02 -5.22
C MET A 59 -5.69 -13.25 -5.45
N HIS A 60 -6.08 -14.47 -5.86
CA HIS A 60 -7.49 -14.85 -5.96
C HIS A 60 -8.20 -14.75 -4.60
N ARG A 61 -7.56 -15.19 -3.52
CA ARG A 61 -8.11 -15.05 -2.15
C ARG A 61 -8.27 -13.59 -1.74
N GLN A 62 -7.25 -12.75 -1.97
CA GLN A 62 -7.31 -11.30 -1.72
C GLN A 62 -8.53 -10.68 -2.42
N HIS A 63 -8.73 -11.00 -3.69
CA HIS A 63 -9.88 -10.49 -4.44
C HIS A 63 -11.22 -11.06 -3.92
N ALA A 64 -11.30 -12.37 -3.69
CA ALA A 64 -12.51 -13.04 -3.19
C ALA A 64 -12.95 -12.53 -1.81
N GLU A 65 -12.00 -12.16 -0.96
CA GLU A 65 -12.25 -11.52 0.34
C GLU A 65 -12.54 -10.00 0.19
N GLY A 66 -12.67 -9.46 -1.02
CA GLY A 66 -13.06 -8.08 -1.29
C GLY A 66 -11.94 -7.05 -1.08
N HIS A 67 -10.68 -7.47 -1.04
CA HIS A 67 -9.56 -6.52 -1.08
C HIS A 67 -9.34 -6.01 -2.51
N LEU A 68 -8.70 -4.84 -2.64
CA LEU A 68 -8.32 -4.30 -3.94
C LEU A 68 -6.93 -4.77 -4.31
N LEU A 69 -6.74 -5.17 -5.57
CA LEU A 69 -5.41 -5.47 -6.13
C LEU A 69 -4.93 -4.27 -6.95
N GLY A 70 -3.81 -3.68 -6.51
CA GLY A 70 -3.08 -2.65 -7.24
C GLY A 70 -1.82 -3.22 -7.89
N PHE A 71 -1.36 -2.62 -8.97
CA PHE A 71 -0.11 -3.00 -9.62
C PHE A 71 1.10 -2.44 -8.87
N HIS A 72 2.11 -3.30 -8.62
CA HIS A 72 3.40 -2.87 -8.07
C HIS A 72 4.53 -2.96 -9.09
N THR A 73 4.74 -4.14 -9.68
CA THR A 73 5.64 -4.40 -10.80
C THR A 73 5.35 -5.79 -11.40
N ALA A 74 5.67 -6.01 -12.67
CA ALA A 74 5.72 -7.34 -13.29
C ALA A 74 7.14 -7.79 -13.67
N THR A 75 8.18 -7.15 -13.14
CA THR A 75 9.56 -7.61 -13.31
C THR A 75 9.88 -8.81 -12.39
N PRO A 76 10.96 -9.56 -12.64
CA PRO A 76 11.35 -10.70 -11.78
C PRO A 76 11.71 -10.35 -10.32
N HIS A 77 11.96 -9.07 -10.04
CA HIS A 77 12.37 -8.54 -8.74
C HIS A 77 11.64 -7.24 -8.44
N HIS A 78 11.81 -6.68 -7.24
CA HIS A 78 11.30 -5.36 -6.85
C HIS A 78 12.10 -4.23 -7.53
N THR A 79 11.97 -4.12 -8.85
CA THR A 79 12.78 -3.21 -9.67
C THR A 79 12.22 -1.80 -9.65
N ASN A 80 13.07 -0.79 -9.47
CA ASN A 80 12.68 0.61 -9.60
C ASN A 80 12.28 0.91 -11.05
N HIS A 81 11.06 1.38 -11.29
CA HIS A 81 10.59 1.66 -12.65
C HIS A 81 11.42 2.71 -13.38
N ARG A 82 12.08 3.63 -12.66
CA ARG A 82 12.96 4.64 -13.27
C ARG A 82 14.19 4.05 -13.92
N SER A 83 14.65 2.87 -13.49
CA SER A 83 15.81 2.20 -14.08
C SER A 83 15.46 1.33 -15.28
N LEU A 84 14.17 1.14 -15.57
CA LEU A 84 13.72 0.38 -16.74
C LEU A 84 13.74 1.23 -18.00
N THR A 85 14.04 0.63 -19.15
CA THR A 85 13.78 1.28 -20.45
C THR A 85 12.28 1.51 -20.66
N ASP A 86 11.91 2.28 -21.68
CA ASP A 86 10.50 2.48 -22.00
C ASP A 86 9.83 1.15 -22.38
N GLU A 87 10.51 0.31 -23.18
CA GLU A 87 9.99 -1.00 -23.58
C GLU A 87 9.80 -1.95 -22.40
N GLU A 88 10.79 -2.01 -21.50
CA GLU A 88 10.71 -2.85 -20.29
C GLU A 88 9.58 -2.41 -19.36
N LEU A 89 9.39 -1.09 -19.21
CA LEU A 89 8.32 -0.54 -18.40
C LEU A 89 6.95 -0.82 -19.02
N GLU A 90 6.78 -0.57 -20.32
CA GLU A 90 5.53 -0.86 -21.04
C GLU A 90 5.17 -2.35 -20.96
N GLN A 91 6.15 -3.23 -21.13
CA GLN A 91 5.95 -4.66 -20.99
C GLN A 91 5.51 -5.03 -19.56
N SER A 92 6.18 -4.47 -18.55
CA SER A 92 5.85 -4.69 -17.14
C SER A 92 4.41 -4.26 -16.82
N LEU A 93 4.03 -3.05 -17.24
CA LEU A 93 2.69 -2.50 -17.04
C LEU A 93 1.62 -3.36 -17.74
N THR A 94 1.82 -3.65 -19.02
CA THR A 94 0.87 -4.42 -19.83
C THR A 94 0.66 -5.82 -19.24
N GLN A 95 1.74 -6.55 -18.95
CA GLN A 95 1.66 -7.92 -18.47
C GLN A 95 1.05 -7.99 -17.07
N GLY A 96 1.51 -7.16 -16.14
CA GLY A 96 0.99 -7.22 -14.77
C GLY A 96 -0.45 -6.74 -14.65
N CYS A 97 -0.85 -5.72 -15.42
CA CYS A 97 -2.26 -5.30 -15.46
C CYS A 97 -3.17 -6.39 -16.04
N ALA A 98 -2.73 -7.07 -17.10
CA ALA A 98 -3.48 -8.20 -17.68
C ALA A 98 -3.62 -9.37 -16.69
N ILE A 99 -2.56 -9.68 -15.94
CA ILE A 99 -2.58 -10.70 -14.88
C ILE A 99 -3.55 -10.33 -13.75
N ILE A 100 -3.56 -9.07 -13.30
CA ILE A 100 -4.51 -8.65 -12.26
C ILE A 100 -5.94 -8.73 -12.81
N ALA A 101 -6.17 -8.24 -14.04
CA ALA A 101 -7.48 -8.27 -14.68
C ALA A 101 -8.03 -9.69 -14.88
N SER A 102 -7.18 -10.68 -15.17
CA SER A 102 -7.62 -12.08 -15.29
C SER A 102 -8.05 -12.69 -13.95
N ILE A 103 -7.56 -12.16 -12.84
CA ILE A 103 -7.90 -12.59 -11.47
C ILE A 103 -9.17 -11.88 -10.98
N THR A 104 -9.30 -10.59 -11.23
CA THR A 104 -10.38 -9.74 -10.70
C THR A 104 -11.57 -9.59 -11.65
N GLY A 105 -11.42 -9.98 -12.91
CA GLY A 105 -12.39 -9.77 -13.98
C GLY A 105 -12.48 -8.33 -14.49
N VAL A 106 -11.73 -7.39 -13.91
CA VAL A 106 -11.72 -5.97 -14.30
C VAL A 106 -10.30 -5.39 -14.26
N PRO A 107 -9.96 -4.43 -15.13
CA PRO A 107 -8.66 -3.77 -15.09
C PRO A 107 -8.37 -3.14 -13.71
N THR A 108 -7.13 -3.28 -13.22
CA THR A 108 -6.70 -2.50 -12.06
C THR A 108 -6.51 -1.05 -12.45
N THR A 109 -6.83 -0.14 -11.53
CA THR A 109 -6.67 1.32 -11.73
C THR A 109 -5.68 1.92 -10.75
N LEU A 110 -5.15 1.13 -9.82
CA LEU A 110 -4.25 1.60 -8.77
C LEU A 110 -2.85 1.06 -9.02
N LEU A 111 -1.86 1.94 -8.92
CA LEU A 111 -0.45 1.60 -8.99
C LEU A 111 0.28 2.20 -7.80
N ARG A 112 1.27 1.49 -7.29
CA ARG A 112 2.30 2.08 -6.43
C ARG A 112 3.65 1.74 -7.03
N PRO A 113 4.50 2.70 -7.38
CA PRO A 113 5.81 2.36 -7.93
C PRO A 113 6.70 1.80 -6.82
N PRO A 114 7.58 0.82 -7.12
CA PRO A 114 8.59 0.33 -6.18
C PRO A 114 9.40 1.48 -5.59
N PHE A 115 9.71 1.39 -4.30
CA PHE A 115 10.39 2.44 -3.51
C PHE A 115 9.66 3.79 -3.50
N TRP A 116 8.37 3.80 -3.82
CA TRP A 116 7.57 5.00 -4.05
C TRP A 116 8.18 5.93 -5.10
N ASN A 117 9.03 5.39 -5.98
CA ASN A 117 9.91 6.17 -6.83
C ASN A 117 9.40 6.26 -8.28
N TYR A 118 9.16 7.48 -8.78
CA TYR A 118 8.76 7.75 -10.16
C TYR A 118 9.31 9.10 -10.63
N ASP A 119 9.15 9.37 -11.92
CA ASP A 119 9.50 10.63 -12.58
C ASP A 119 8.43 10.92 -13.66
N LYS A 120 8.59 12.03 -14.40
CA LYS A 120 7.62 12.39 -15.45
C LYS A 120 7.44 11.31 -16.51
N ARG A 121 8.52 10.61 -16.88
CA ARG A 121 8.51 9.56 -17.90
C ARG A 121 7.68 8.37 -17.43
N THR A 122 8.01 7.83 -16.27
CA THR A 122 7.32 6.69 -15.67
C THR A 122 5.87 7.04 -15.32
N PHE A 123 5.60 8.26 -14.80
CA PHE A 123 4.23 8.72 -14.53
C PHE A 123 3.38 8.80 -15.80
N SER A 124 3.95 9.32 -16.91
CA SER A 124 3.27 9.36 -18.21
C SER A 124 2.97 7.97 -18.75
N ALA A 125 3.85 6.98 -18.50
CA ALA A 125 3.55 5.59 -18.81
C ALA A 125 2.37 5.06 -17.98
N TYR A 126 2.35 5.33 -16.66
CA TYR A 126 1.22 4.91 -15.81
C TYR A 126 -0.11 5.48 -16.29
N GLN A 127 -0.14 6.76 -16.67
CA GLN A 127 -1.35 7.42 -17.18
C GLN A 127 -1.86 6.84 -18.49
N ARG A 128 -0.97 6.40 -19.40
CA ARG A 128 -1.35 5.73 -20.65
C ARG A 128 -2.02 4.37 -20.42
N HIS A 129 -1.85 3.78 -19.24
CA HIS A 129 -2.50 2.54 -18.80
C HIS A 129 -3.68 2.79 -17.84
N ASP A 130 -4.17 4.02 -17.74
CA ASP A 130 -5.25 4.42 -16.82
C ASP A 130 -4.95 4.10 -15.34
N LEU A 131 -3.67 4.05 -14.97
CA LEU A 131 -3.22 3.77 -13.62
C LEU A 131 -3.04 5.05 -12.82
N HIS A 132 -3.51 5.03 -11.58
CA HIS A 132 -3.38 6.12 -10.64
C HIS A 132 -2.41 5.77 -9.51
N VAL A 133 -1.42 6.65 -9.31
CA VAL A 133 -0.37 6.45 -8.30
C VAL A 133 -0.91 6.72 -6.90
N LEU A 134 -1.00 5.68 -6.06
CA LEU A 134 -1.33 5.81 -4.64
C LEU A 134 -0.06 5.69 -3.79
N LEU A 135 0.33 6.78 -3.15
CA LEU A 135 1.46 6.82 -2.22
C LEU A 135 0.99 6.55 -0.79
N THR A 136 1.73 7.03 0.20
CA THR A 136 1.45 6.75 1.61
C THR A 136 1.58 7.99 2.48
N ASP A 137 0.74 8.09 3.50
CA ASP A 137 0.84 9.11 4.54
C ASP A 137 1.61 8.58 5.75
N LEU A 138 1.45 7.29 6.06
CA LEU A 138 2.08 6.60 7.18
C LEU A 138 2.81 5.32 6.73
N SER A 139 4.03 5.12 7.17
CA SER A 139 4.83 3.91 6.93
C SER A 139 5.24 3.24 8.23
N ALA A 140 5.02 1.93 8.31
CA ALA A 140 5.51 1.09 9.41
C ALA A 140 7.03 0.92 9.44
N ASN A 141 7.73 1.36 8.39
CA ASN A 141 9.16 1.14 8.18
C ASN A 141 9.52 -0.34 8.36
N ASP A 142 8.67 -1.20 7.80
CA ASP A 142 8.70 -2.65 7.94
C ASP A 142 9.12 -3.35 6.63
N GLY A 143 9.69 -2.61 5.68
CA GLY A 143 10.35 -3.19 4.52
C GLY A 143 11.51 -4.10 4.94
N LYS A 144 11.92 -5.04 4.08
CA LYS A 144 13.06 -5.93 4.36
C LYS A 144 14.35 -5.12 4.44
N ILE A 145 14.83 -4.87 5.66
CA ILE A 145 16.18 -4.35 5.91
C ILE A 145 17.03 -5.55 6.38
N TRP A 146 18.14 -5.80 5.70
CA TRP A 146 19.11 -6.86 5.97
C TRP A 146 19.24 -7.20 7.48
N GLY A 147 18.72 -8.37 7.88
CA GLY A 147 18.92 -8.96 9.22
C GLY A 147 17.99 -8.50 10.35
N TYR A 148 17.14 -7.48 10.16
CA TYR A 148 16.25 -6.97 11.22
C TYR A 148 14.80 -6.85 10.75
N ASN A 149 13.91 -7.70 11.27
CA ASN A 149 12.49 -7.67 10.96
C ASN A 149 11.63 -7.00 12.05
N PHE A 150 12.20 -6.59 13.19
CA PHE A 150 11.46 -6.01 14.32
C PHE A 150 11.72 -4.50 14.46
N SER A 151 10.74 -3.76 14.98
CA SER A 151 10.90 -2.32 15.29
C SER A 151 10.57 -2.07 16.76
N LEU A 152 11.56 -1.56 17.52
CA LEU A 152 11.39 -1.11 18.91
C LEU A 152 10.67 0.25 18.99
N ARG A 153 10.48 0.93 17.84
CA ARG A 153 9.94 2.29 17.75
C ARG A 153 8.59 2.36 17.01
N ARG A 154 7.89 1.24 16.83
CA ARG A 154 6.60 1.18 16.09
C ARG A 154 5.61 2.25 16.55
N ARG A 155 5.38 2.34 17.86
CA ARG A 155 4.45 3.31 18.46
C ARG A 155 4.93 4.75 18.28
N SER A 156 6.16 5.07 18.68
CA SER A 156 6.66 6.45 18.57
C SER A 156 6.78 6.94 17.12
N ASN A 157 7.11 6.05 16.18
CA ASN A 157 7.08 6.32 14.74
C ASN A 157 5.65 6.67 14.26
N MET A 158 4.66 5.85 14.60
CA MET A 158 3.26 6.10 14.22
C MET A 158 2.72 7.39 14.82
N VAL A 159 3.00 7.65 16.10
CA VAL A 159 2.62 8.90 16.78
C VAL A 159 3.24 10.12 16.09
N SER A 160 4.54 10.06 15.75
CA SER A 160 5.23 11.14 15.07
C SER A 160 4.63 11.43 13.68
N GLN A 161 4.43 10.40 12.86
CA GLN A 161 3.87 10.56 11.52
C GLN A 161 2.40 11.02 11.57
N LEU A 162 1.59 10.51 12.51
CA LEU A 162 0.22 10.97 12.71
C LEU A 162 0.14 12.42 13.19
N SER A 163 1.14 12.90 13.93
CA SER A 163 1.21 14.31 14.34
C SER A 163 1.37 15.22 13.12
N GLN A 164 2.18 14.81 12.13
CA GLN A 164 2.31 15.53 10.85
C GLN A 164 1.02 15.45 10.02
N VAL A 165 0.39 14.27 9.95
CA VAL A 165 -0.90 14.10 9.27
C VAL A 165 -1.98 14.99 9.90
N ARG A 166 -2.00 15.13 11.22
CA ARG A 166 -2.92 16.04 11.93
C ARG A 166 -2.80 17.48 11.45
N GLU A 167 -1.57 17.97 11.30
CA GLU A 167 -1.31 19.33 10.81
C GLU A 167 -1.86 19.52 9.39
N ARG A 168 -1.63 18.53 8.51
CA ARG A 168 -2.17 18.54 7.14
C ARG A 168 -3.70 18.48 7.10
N ILE A 169 -4.31 17.71 7.99
CA ILE A 169 -5.78 17.69 8.16
C ILE A 169 -6.28 19.07 8.59
N ALA A 170 -5.65 19.69 9.59
CA ALA A 170 -6.02 21.02 10.07
C ALA A 170 -5.86 22.11 9.00
N ALA A 171 -4.87 21.95 8.11
CA ALA A 171 -4.65 22.82 6.96
C ALA A 171 -5.60 22.54 5.77
N GLY A 172 -6.45 21.51 5.84
CA GLY A 172 -7.37 21.16 4.76
C GLY A 172 -6.71 20.52 3.54
N GLU A 173 -5.48 20.00 3.67
CA GLU A 173 -4.70 19.44 2.55
C GLU A 173 -5.17 18.04 2.12
N LEU A 174 -5.90 17.34 3.00
CA LEU A 174 -6.37 15.98 2.73
C LEU A 174 -7.86 15.98 2.38
N PRO A 175 -8.27 15.39 1.24
CA PRO A 175 -9.66 15.39 0.83
C PRO A 175 -10.52 14.54 1.76
N ALA A 176 -11.76 14.98 2.00
CA ALA A 176 -12.78 14.14 2.61
C ALA A 176 -13.53 13.33 1.53
N VAL A 177 -13.80 12.06 1.83
CA VAL A 177 -14.56 11.13 0.98
C VAL A 177 -15.58 10.45 1.88
N ASP A 178 -16.85 10.45 1.46
CA ASP A 178 -17.94 9.83 2.23
C ASP A 178 -17.98 10.31 3.70
N GLY A 179 -17.72 11.61 3.91
CA GLY A 179 -17.72 12.24 5.24
C GLY A 179 -16.49 11.97 6.12
N VAL A 180 -15.47 11.26 5.62
CA VAL A 180 -14.24 10.96 6.36
C VAL A 180 -12.99 11.28 5.56
N ILE A 181 -11.89 11.63 6.23
CA ILE A 181 -10.59 11.81 5.57
C ILE A 181 -9.85 10.47 5.54
N PRO A 182 -9.57 9.87 4.36
CA PRO A 182 -8.73 8.68 4.24
C PRO A 182 -7.25 9.02 4.50
N VAL A 183 -6.65 8.31 5.46
CA VAL A 183 -5.21 8.37 5.75
C VAL A 183 -4.59 7.05 5.30
N VAL A 184 -3.68 7.12 4.33
CA VAL A 184 -3.08 5.91 3.72
C VAL A 184 -1.93 5.40 4.57
N VAL A 185 -1.97 4.11 4.91
CA VAL A 185 -0.94 3.44 5.70
C VAL A 185 -0.34 2.30 4.89
N THR A 186 0.99 2.25 4.81
CA THR A 186 1.72 1.19 4.11
C THR A 186 2.44 0.26 5.08
N PHE A 187 2.25 -1.03 4.81
CA PHE A 187 2.93 -2.18 5.40
C PHE A 187 3.52 -3.06 4.29
N HIS A 188 4.29 -4.09 4.63
CA HIS A 188 4.79 -5.07 3.67
C HIS A 188 4.38 -6.47 4.10
N ASP A 189 3.54 -7.15 3.32
CA ASP A 189 2.98 -8.46 3.67
C ASP A 189 3.95 -9.63 3.42
N LEU A 190 5.10 -9.38 2.79
CA LEU A 190 6.23 -10.30 2.79
C LEU A 190 7.01 -10.31 4.11
N ASN A 191 6.83 -9.31 4.97
CA ASN A 191 7.51 -9.26 6.27
C ASN A 191 6.78 -10.16 7.28
N ARG A 192 7.43 -11.26 7.66
CA ARG A 192 6.90 -12.23 8.64
C ARG A 192 6.64 -11.62 10.03
N TYR A 193 7.40 -10.61 10.42
CA TYR A 193 7.15 -9.89 11.67
C TYR A 193 5.89 -9.02 11.55
N THR A 194 5.75 -8.24 10.48
CA THR A 194 4.52 -7.48 10.20
C THR A 194 3.31 -8.40 10.22
N ALA A 195 3.37 -9.52 9.51
CA ALA A 195 2.29 -10.49 9.48
C ALA A 195 1.91 -11.01 10.88
N ARG A 196 2.90 -11.45 11.68
CA ARG A 196 2.65 -11.93 13.05
C ARG A 196 2.07 -10.86 13.97
N HIS A 197 2.44 -9.61 13.74
CA HIS A 197 2.05 -8.47 14.57
C HIS A 197 0.97 -7.60 13.92
N ALA A 198 0.28 -8.06 12.87
CA ALA A 198 -0.68 -7.25 12.12
C ALA A 198 -1.78 -6.68 13.03
N ARG A 199 -2.37 -7.52 13.89
CA ARG A 199 -3.37 -7.11 14.89
C ARG A 199 -2.83 -6.04 15.86
N GLU A 200 -1.57 -6.16 16.27
CA GLU A 200 -0.91 -5.18 17.13
C GLU A 200 -0.70 -3.85 16.39
N TYR A 201 -0.31 -3.87 15.11
CA TYR A 201 -0.19 -2.67 14.31
C TYR A 201 -1.52 -1.93 14.16
N LEU A 202 -2.65 -2.64 13.98
CA LEU A 202 -3.98 -2.02 13.98
C LEU A 202 -4.26 -1.29 15.30
N GLN A 203 -3.93 -1.91 16.44
CA GLN A 203 -4.08 -1.28 17.76
C GLN A 203 -3.18 -0.05 17.89
N ILE A 204 -1.92 -0.15 17.44
CA ILE A 204 -0.98 0.96 17.47
C ILE A 204 -1.52 2.16 16.66
N LEU A 205 -2.14 1.93 15.50
CA LEU A 205 -2.74 3.01 14.70
C LEU A 205 -3.87 3.72 15.47
N VAL A 206 -4.78 2.96 16.08
CA VAL A 206 -5.90 3.51 16.87
C VAL A 206 -5.38 4.28 18.09
N ASP A 207 -4.47 3.68 18.87
CA ASP A 207 -3.87 4.32 20.04
C ASP A 207 -3.13 5.60 19.67
N SER A 208 -2.38 5.59 18.56
CA SER A 208 -1.61 6.74 18.10
C SER A 208 -2.53 7.88 17.62
N ALA A 209 -3.66 7.56 17.00
CA ALA A 209 -4.66 8.57 16.63
C ALA A 209 -5.26 9.24 17.87
N HIS A 210 -5.62 8.46 18.89
CA HIS A 210 -6.09 8.99 20.17
C HIS A 210 -5.03 9.86 20.86
N GLN A 211 -3.78 9.39 20.92
CA GLN A 211 -2.68 10.12 21.55
C GLN A 211 -2.39 11.45 20.85
N THR A 212 -2.52 11.52 19.52
CA THR A 212 -2.28 12.74 18.74
C THR A 212 -3.51 13.66 18.67
N GLY A 213 -4.67 13.22 19.19
CA GLY A 213 -5.91 13.98 19.16
C GLY A 213 -6.59 14.00 17.79
N VAL A 214 -6.21 13.10 16.87
CA VAL A 214 -6.87 13.00 15.55
C VAL A 214 -8.14 12.19 15.69
N ARG A 215 -9.28 12.79 15.39
CA ARG A 215 -10.59 12.13 15.52
C ARG A 215 -10.75 11.02 14.48
N LEU A 216 -10.95 9.79 14.96
CA LEU A 216 -11.32 8.64 14.14
C LEU A 216 -12.82 8.66 13.80
N ALA A 217 -13.16 8.09 12.65
CA ALA A 217 -14.53 7.71 12.32
C ALA A 217 -14.96 6.49 13.17
N ASP A 218 -16.27 6.27 13.30
CA ASP A 218 -16.84 5.17 14.11
C ASP A 218 -16.24 3.81 13.77
N LYS A 219 -16.00 3.58 12.47
CA LYS A 219 -15.15 2.50 11.96
C LYS A 219 -13.76 3.05 11.62
N PRO A 220 -12.71 2.70 12.37
CA PRO A 220 -11.35 3.19 12.13
C PRO A 220 -10.76 2.72 10.80
N PHE A 221 -11.23 1.60 10.24
CA PHE A 221 -10.75 1.01 9.00
C PHE A 221 -11.89 0.85 7.99
N TYR A 222 -11.56 0.64 6.71
CA TYR A 222 -12.56 0.32 5.68
C TYR A 222 -12.96 -1.15 5.78
N ASP A 223 -14.25 -1.46 5.65
CA ASP A 223 -14.81 -2.81 5.56
C ASP A 223 -15.67 -3.03 4.29
N ASP A 224 -15.78 -2.00 3.46
CA ASP A 224 -16.48 -1.99 2.17
C ASP A 224 -15.52 -1.66 1.03
N SER A 225 -15.47 -2.52 0.00
CA SER A 225 -14.52 -2.43 -1.10
C SER A 225 -14.78 -1.20 -1.99
N ALA A 226 -16.03 -0.79 -2.18
CA ALA A 226 -16.38 0.34 -3.03
C ALA A 226 -15.99 1.68 -2.35
N GLN A 227 -16.25 1.82 -1.04
CA GLN A 227 -15.77 2.93 -0.23
C GLN A 227 -14.24 2.99 -0.23
N LEU A 228 -13.58 1.84 -0.05
CA LEU A 228 -12.13 1.75 -0.11
C LEU A 228 -11.57 2.22 -1.46
N GLN A 229 -12.19 1.83 -2.56
CA GLN A 229 -11.75 2.21 -3.90
C GLN A 229 -11.90 3.72 -4.13
N ARG A 230 -13.04 4.32 -3.75
CA ARG A 230 -13.24 5.78 -3.85
C ARG A 230 -12.23 6.54 -2.99
N ALA A 231 -12.01 6.07 -1.76
CA ALA A 231 -11.03 6.64 -0.85
C ALA A 231 -9.60 6.55 -1.42
N ALA A 232 -9.22 5.42 -2.00
CA ALA A 232 -7.92 5.23 -2.66
C ALA A 232 -7.74 6.21 -3.82
N LEU A 233 -8.71 6.26 -4.76
CA LEU A 233 -8.66 7.14 -5.93
C LEU A 233 -8.63 8.63 -5.58
N ALA A 234 -9.30 9.05 -4.51
CA ALA A 234 -9.23 10.43 -4.03
C ALA A 234 -7.85 10.81 -3.49
N ARG A 235 -7.06 9.83 -3.01
CA ARG A 235 -5.72 10.01 -2.45
C ARG A 235 -4.58 9.83 -3.46
N THR A 236 -4.90 9.58 -4.74
CA THR A 236 -3.86 9.41 -5.76
C THR A 236 -3.22 10.73 -6.15
N VAL A 237 -1.94 10.66 -6.54
CA VAL A 237 -1.20 11.78 -7.12
C VAL A 237 -1.91 12.25 -8.39
N LYS A 238 -2.11 13.56 -8.50
CA LYS A 238 -2.86 14.15 -9.63
C LYS A 238 -1.97 14.60 -10.77
N ASP A 239 -0.75 15.03 -10.45
CA ASP A 239 0.22 15.54 -11.43
C ASP A 239 1.64 15.10 -11.08
N ALA A 240 2.46 14.85 -12.10
CA ALA A 240 3.85 14.40 -11.93
C ALA A 240 4.76 15.45 -11.26
N GLY A 241 4.44 16.74 -11.40
CA GLY A 241 5.14 17.86 -10.78
C GLY A 241 4.60 18.26 -9.41
N GLN A 242 3.55 17.59 -8.90
CA GLN A 242 3.03 17.85 -7.57
C GLN A 242 4.10 17.50 -6.50
N PRO A 243 4.38 18.40 -5.53
CA PRO A 243 5.23 18.06 -4.41
C PRO A 243 4.68 16.86 -3.66
N VAL A 244 5.46 15.79 -3.59
CA VAL A 244 5.10 14.60 -2.82
C VAL A 244 5.72 14.72 -1.43
N ARG A 245 4.93 14.44 -0.40
CA ARG A 245 5.42 14.31 0.97
C ARG A 245 5.34 12.86 1.41
N LEU A 246 6.48 12.20 1.57
CA LEU A 246 6.57 10.82 2.06
C LEU A 246 6.97 10.81 3.54
N PRO A 247 6.57 9.79 4.32
CA PRO A 247 6.92 9.75 5.74
C PRO A 247 8.41 9.51 5.99
N GLY A 248 8.99 10.28 6.91
CA GLY A 248 10.33 10.05 7.45
C GLY A 248 11.45 10.24 6.42
N ALA A 249 12.45 9.34 6.44
CA ALA A 249 13.64 9.44 5.58
C ALA A 249 13.32 9.37 4.07
N TRP A 250 12.17 8.82 3.70
CA TRP A 250 11.73 8.73 2.31
C TRP A 250 11.45 10.10 1.69
N ASN A 251 11.04 11.10 2.49
CA ASN A 251 10.91 12.46 1.97
C ASN A 251 12.25 12.99 1.47
N TRP A 252 13.30 12.79 2.26
CA TRP A 252 14.63 13.26 1.94
C TRP A 252 15.20 12.53 0.72
N ILE A 253 15.03 11.19 0.64
CA ILE A 253 15.45 10.39 -0.52
C ILE A 253 14.71 10.84 -1.78
N TRP A 254 13.42 11.15 -1.67
CA TRP A 254 12.63 11.64 -2.80
C TRP A 254 13.10 13.02 -3.28
N ASP A 255 13.28 13.97 -2.36
CA ASP A 255 13.71 15.34 -2.69
C ASP A 255 15.07 15.36 -3.41
N HIS A 256 15.99 14.42 -3.09
CA HIS A 256 17.32 14.34 -3.73
C HIS A 256 17.31 13.59 -5.07
N ASN A 257 16.20 12.93 -5.42
CA ASN A 257 16.05 12.14 -6.64
C ASN A 257 15.09 12.77 -7.66
N ALA A 258 14.46 13.90 -7.32
CA ALA A 258 13.56 14.67 -8.17
C ALA A 258 14.36 15.66 -9.04
N HIS A 259 14.92 15.16 -10.14
CA HIS A 259 15.51 15.97 -11.22
C HIS A 259 14.98 15.47 -12.56
#